data_AF-A0AB74IS10-F1
#
_entry.id   AF-A0AB74IS10-F1
#
_cell.length_a   1.000
_cell.length_b   1.000
_cell.length_c   1.000
_cell.angle_alpha   90.00
_cell.angle_beta   90.00
_cell.angle_gamma   90.00
#
_symmetry.space_group_name_H-M   'P 1'
#
loop_
_entity.id
_entity.type
_entity.pdbx_description
1 polymer ?
#
loop_
_entity_poly.entity_id
_entity_poly.type
_entity_poly.pdbx_seq_one_letter_code
_entity_poly.pdbx_strand_id
1 'polypeptide(L)'
;MSNKPRTGYTAAQIHQYYNRINLPERYRHDPGQASSKVASQTSTGLELLSALQRYNLAYIPFENLDLHYSSHHSISIDAEDVFEKIVTREGGKGGRGGYCMVNNALFANVLRGLGFQVTSHGARISSSVSTGEDTPLADVSFSGFSHMVNLVSFPDNPDLKYHVDVGFGSGGPTAPFPLQHNEEGKLNIAPDQYARVIHSAIPGAASDQKVWVYEKRNGHQNFSPCYCFSEAEFLEADFKVMNYWTSTNKDSWFTKMPVCLKMILDESGDSIVGHTHILKTDYKKRVGEEALINRELTSEEERINVIEEEFGIKLNEEERKGIHGMVSEIA
;
A
#
# COMPACT_ATOMS: atom_id res chain seq x y z
N MET A 1 16.65 18.65 -22.58
CA MET A 1 15.60 18.52 -21.54
C MET A 1 16.30 18.42 -20.19
N SER A 2 15.98 19.29 -19.25
CA SER A 2 16.64 19.33 -17.94
C SER A 2 16.33 18.05 -17.17
N ASN A 3 17.36 17.26 -16.84
CA ASN A 3 17.31 16.15 -15.88
C ASN A 3 17.07 16.73 -14.48
N LYS A 4 15.89 17.30 -14.22
CA LYS A 4 15.51 17.63 -12.84
C LYS A 4 15.30 16.29 -12.13
N PRO A 5 16.11 15.94 -11.12
CA PRO A 5 15.84 14.75 -10.33
C PRO A 5 14.43 14.86 -9.74
N ARG A 6 13.71 13.73 -9.64
CA ARG A 6 12.43 13.70 -8.92
C ARG A 6 12.68 14.15 -7.48
N THR A 7 12.26 15.36 -7.16
CA THR A 7 12.36 15.89 -5.80
C THR A 7 11.29 15.23 -4.94
N GLY A 8 11.70 14.64 -3.82
CA GLY A 8 10.75 14.21 -2.80
C GLY A 8 10.14 15.38 -2.04
N TYR A 9 9.39 15.06 -0.98
CA TYR A 9 8.79 16.09 -0.14
C TYR A 9 9.83 16.93 0.60
N THR A 10 9.46 18.19 0.87
CA THR A 10 10.27 19.14 1.63
C THR A 10 10.44 18.71 3.09
N ALA A 11 11.43 19.29 3.79
CA ALA A 11 11.64 18.98 5.21
C ALA A 11 10.40 19.21 6.08
N ALA A 12 9.66 20.31 5.84
CA ALA A 12 8.43 20.61 6.57
C ALA A 12 7.34 19.54 6.34
N GLN A 13 7.17 19.11 5.09
CA GLN A 13 6.23 18.05 4.73
C GLN A 13 6.61 16.71 5.38
N ILE A 14 7.91 16.39 5.46
CA ILE A 14 8.38 15.17 6.14
C ILE A 14 8.06 15.18 7.64
N HIS A 15 8.26 16.31 8.34
CA HIS A 15 7.87 16.40 9.75
C HIS A 15 6.36 16.25 9.96
N GLN A 16 5.54 16.82 9.07
CA GLN A 16 4.09 16.62 9.09
C GLN A 16 3.72 15.14 8.84
N TYR A 17 4.38 14.48 7.89
CA TYR A 17 4.21 13.06 7.64
C TYR A 17 4.59 12.20 8.86
N TYR A 18 5.70 12.47 9.53
CA TYR A 18 6.08 11.80 10.78
C TYR A 18 5.00 11.90 11.85
N ASN A 19 4.36 13.07 11.97
CA ASN A 19 3.23 13.24 12.87
C ASN A 19 2.00 12.45 12.40
N ARG A 20 1.69 12.46 11.09
CA ARG A 20 0.54 11.75 10.51
C ARG A 20 0.58 10.25 10.77
N ILE A 21 1.76 9.64 10.72
CA ILE A 21 1.93 8.21 10.97
C ILE A 21 2.29 7.89 12.43
N ASN A 22 2.26 8.88 13.32
CA ASN A 22 2.70 8.75 14.72
C ASN A 22 4.06 8.05 14.86
N LEU A 23 5.03 8.42 14.01
CA LEU A 23 6.35 7.80 14.02
C LEU A 23 7.04 8.09 15.37
N PRO A 24 7.56 7.10 16.10
CA PRO A 24 8.30 7.31 17.34
C PRO A 24 9.55 8.17 17.14
N GLU A 25 9.90 8.97 18.15
CA GLU A 25 11.06 9.88 18.10
C GLU A 25 12.37 9.16 17.76
N ARG A 26 12.54 7.91 18.22
CA ARG A 26 13.73 7.09 17.93
C ARG A 26 13.98 6.84 16.43
N TYR A 27 12.95 6.93 15.59
CA TYR A 27 13.05 6.74 14.14
C TYR A 27 12.99 8.07 13.37
N ARG A 28 12.82 9.21 14.05
CA ARG A 28 12.75 10.52 13.38
C ARG A 28 14.17 11.02 13.12
N HIS A 29 14.43 11.35 11.86
CA HIS A 29 15.68 11.99 11.45
C HIS A 29 15.37 13.29 10.74
N ASP A 30 16.12 14.34 11.07
CA ASP A 30 15.97 15.63 10.40
C ASP A 30 16.24 15.48 8.89
N PRO A 31 15.29 15.89 8.03
CA PRO A 31 15.46 15.77 6.58
C PRO A 31 16.65 16.59 6.08
N GLY A 32 17.50 15.96 5.28
CA GLY A 32 18.72 16.57 4.76
C GLY A 32 19.93 15.68 5.05
N GLN A 33 21.02 16.25 5.56
CA GLN A 33 22.27 15.49 5.75
C GLN A 33 22.12 14.33 6.74
N ALA A 34 21.37 14.51 7.82
CA ALA A 34 21.18 13.49 8.85
C ALA A 34 20.39 12.29 8.30
N SER A 35 19.21 12.51 7.74
CA SER A 35 18.41 11.46 7.12
C SER A 35 19.13 10.79 5.94
N SER A 36 19.83 11.56 5.09
CA SER A 36 20.53 11.02 3.92
C SER A 36 21.69 10.10 4.33
N LYS A 37 22.39 10.42 5.42
CA LYS A 37 23.44 9.54 5.95
C LYS A 37 22.86 8.19 6.37
N VAL A 38 21.73 8.19 7.09
CA VAL A 38 21.02 6.97 7.50
C VAL A 38 20.53 6.18 6.28
N ALA A 39 19.87 6.85 5.33
CA ALA A 39 19.32 6.25 4.12
C ALA A 39 20.40 5.72 3.15
N SER A 40 21.65 6.15 3.27
CA SER A 40 22.76 5.71 2.43
C SER A 40 23.46 4.42 2.88
N GLN A 41 23.14 3.94 4.09
CA GLN A 41 23.76 2.75 4.68
C GLN A 41 22.71 1.65 4.82
N THR A 42 23.00 0.45 4.32
CA THR A 42 22.04 -0.66 4.27
C THR A 42 21.48 -0.98 5.65
N SER A 43 22.31 -1.06 6.69
CA SER A 43 21.87 -1.46 8.03
C SER A 43 20.89 -0.45 8.66
N THR A 44 21.33 0.80 8.83
CA THR A 44 20.52 1.86 9.45
C THR A 44 19.37 2.30 8.55
N GLY A 45 19.58 2.29 7.24
CA GLY A 45 18.55 2.64 6.26
C GLY A 45 17.43 1.61 6.21
N LEU A 46 17.75 0.31 6.29
CA LEU A 46 16.74 -0.75 6.34
C LEU A 46 15.94 -0.72 7.64
N GLU A 47 16.57 -0.37 8.77
CA GLU A 47 15.86 -0.16 10.05
C GLU A 47 14.83 0.97 9.93
N LEU A 48 15.26 2.14 9.45
CA LEU A 48 14.37 3.27 9.22
C LEU A 48 13.26 2.95 8.20
N LEU A 49 13.61 2.34 7.08
CA LEU A 49 12.66 1.96 6.02
C LEU A 49 11.60 0.98 6.54
N SER A 50 12.00 0.00 7.36
CA SER A 50 11.10 -0.95 7.98
C SER A 50 10.13 -0.27 8.95
N ALA A 51 10.63 0.64 9.79
CA ALA A 51 9.78 1.42 10.68
C ALA A 51 8.79 2.29 9.89
N LEU A 52 9.27 3.03 8.88
CA LEU A 52 8.41 3.87 8.04
C LEU A 52 7.29 3.07 7.36
N GLN A 53 7.61 1.89 6.81
CA GLN A 53 6.62 1.03 6.15
C GLN A 53 5.56 0.53 7.14
N ARG A 54 5.97 0.00 8.30
CA ARG A 54 5.05 -0.49 9.33
C ARG A 54 4.10 0.59 9.84
N TYR A 55 4.65 1.77 10.17
CA TYR A 55 3.84 2.88 10.67
C TYR A 55 2.96 3.49 9.58
N ASN A 56 3.41 3.57 8.32
CA ASN A 56 2.55 3.97 7.22
C ASN A 56 1.34 3.04 7.09
N LEU A 57 1.57 1.73 7.04
CA LEU A 57 0.52 0.71 6.91
C LEU A 57 -0.52 0.74 8.04
N ALA A 58 -0.11 1.15 9.25
CA ALA A 58 -0.97 1.18 10.42
C ALA A 58 -1.80 2.46 10.53
N TYR A 59 -1.27 3.59 10.05
CA TYR A 59 -1.89 4.90 10.25
C TYR A 59 -2.47 5.52 8.98
N ILE A 60 -1.97 5.19 7.79
CA ILE A 60 -2.50 5.65 6.51
C ILE A 60 -3.29 4.48 5.88
N PRO A 61 -4.62 4.58 5.83
CA PRO A 61 -5.43 3.49 5.29
C PRO A 61 -5.23 3.33 3.78
N PHE A 62 -5.38 2.11 3.31
CA PHE A 62 -5.68 1.83 1.91
C PHE A 62 -7.19 2.03 1.70
N GLU A 63 -7.56 2.96 0.82
CA GLU A 63 -8.96 3.28 0.57
C GLU A 63 -9.21 3.87 -0.83
N ASN A 64 -10.44 3.77 -1.32
CA ASN A 64 -10.85 4.35 -2.61
C ASN A 64 -12.12 5.22 -2.49
N LEU A 65 -12.40 5.76 -1.30
CA LEU A 65 -13.63 6.47 -0.99
C LEU A 65 -13.85 7.70 -1.87
N ASP A 66 -12.82 8.33 -2.45
CA ASP A 66 -13.07 9.43 -3.39
C ASP A 66 -13.82 8.96 -4.64
N LEU A 67 -13.66 7.70 -5.07
CA LEU A 67 -14.44 7.17 -6.19
C LEU A 67 -15.93 7.02 -5.86
N HIS A 68 -16.29 6.96 -4.58
CA HIS A 68 -17.65 6.61 -4.14
C HIS A 68 -18.36 7.74 -3.42
N TYR A 69 -17.63 8.54 -2.64
CA TYR A 69 -18.17 9.58 -1.77
C TYR A 69 -17.78 11.00 -2.20
N SER A 70 -16.70 11.20 -2.96
CA SER A 70 -16.36 12.56 -3.41
C SER A 70 -17.32 13.02 -4.51
N SER A 71 -17.63 14.32 -4.56
CA SER A 71 -18.47 14.90 -5.61
C SER A 71 -17.86 14.82 -7.01
N HIS A 72 -16.55 14.59 -7.12
CA HIS A 72 -15.83 14.47 -8.39
C HIS A 72 -15.58 13.02 -8.84
N HIS A 73 -15.79 12.03 -7.96
CA HIS A 73 -15.59 10.60 -8.25
C HIS A 73 -14.27 10.26 -8.96
N SER A 74 -13.18 10.93 -8.57
CA SER A 74 -11.87 10.79 -9.21
C SER A 74 -10.74 10.67 -8.20
N ILE A 75 -9.61 10.10 -8.64
CA ILE A 75 -8.41 9.93 -7.82
C ILE A 75 -7.27 10.71 -8.46
N SER A 76 -6.72 11.68 -7.72
CA SER A 76 -5.46 12.35 -8.07
C SER A 76 -4.27 11.55 -7.57
N ILE A 77 -3.20 11.58 -8.37
CA ILE A 77 -1.88 11.03 -8.02
C ILE A 77 -0.78 12.11 -8.12
N ASP A 78 -1.17 13.38 -8.20
CA ASP A 78 -0.23 14.50 -8.07
C ASP A 78 0.36 14.51 -6.66
N ALA A 79 1.66 14.79 -6.53
CA ALA A 79 2.34 14.69 -5.25
C ALA A 79 1.77 15.64 -4.19
N GLU A 80 1.40 16.87 -4.57
CA GLU A 80 0.86 17.84 -3.62
C GLU A 80 -0.58 17.53 -3.27
N ASP A 81 -1.42 17.15 -4.25
CA ASP A 81 -2.80 16.71 -3.98
C ASP A 81 -2.83 15.50 -3.03
N VAL A 82 -1.95 14.52 -3.27
CA VAL A 82 -1.82 13.33 -2.44
C VAL A 82 -1.35 13.68 -1.03
N PHE A 83 -0.37 14.58 -0.91
CA PHE A 83 0.12 15.04 0.38
C PHE A 83 -0.97 15.78 1.16
N GLU A 84 -1.68 16.70 0.51
CA GLU A 84 -2.75 17.47 1.13
C GLU A 84 -3.85 16.54 1.65
N LYS A 85 -4.30 15.63 0.79
CA LYS A 85 -5.35 14.65 1.10
C LYS A 85 -5.02 13.79 2.32
N ILE A 86 -3.80 13.25 2.37
CA ILE A 86 -3.42 12.22 3.36
C ILE A 86 -2.84 12.84 4.62
N VAL A 87 -2.01 13.88 4.51
CA VAL A 87 -1.15 14.36 5.59
C VAL A 87 -1.67 15.62 6.26
N THR A 88 -2.21 16.60 5.52
CA THR A 88 -2.59 17.90 6.12
C THR A 88 -4.09 18.07 6.33
N ARG A 89 -4.92 17.32 5.60
CA ARG A 89 -6.38 17.32 5.78
C ARG A 89 -6.73 17.12 7.25
N GLU A 90 -7.67 17.92 7.76
CA GLU A 90 -8.12 17.95 9.16
C GLU A 90 -7.00 18.22 10.19
N GLY A 91 -6.00 19.03 9.82
CA GLY A 91 -4.91 19.41 10.74
C GLY A 91 -3.93 18.26 11.02
N GLY A 92 -3.91 17.25 10.14
CA GLY A 92 -3.01 16.10 10.19
C GLY A 92 -3.43 14.95 11.11
N LYS A 93 -4.61 15.04 11.73
CA LYS A 93 -5.26 13.92 12.42
C LYS A 93 -6.60 13.65 11.74
N GLY A 94 -6.87 12.40 11.36
CA GLY A 94 -8.07 12.04 10.59
C GLY A 94 -7.94 12.21 9.07
N GLY A 95 -6.71 12.45 8.58
CA GLY A 95 -6.43 12.53 7.14
C GLY A 95 -6.79 11.25 6.39
N ARG A 96 -7.10 11.36 5.10
CA ARG A 96 -7.55 10.25 4.25
C ARG A 96 -6.41 9.27 3.93
N GLY A 97 -6.70 8.30 3.08
CA GLY A 97 -5.71 7.37 2.53
C GLY A 97 -5.75 7.38 1.01
N GLY A 98 -5.50 6.23 0.43
CA GLY A 98 -5.63 6.02 -1.01
C GLY A 98 -5.35 4.59 -1.39
N TYR A 99 -5.65 4.22 -2.63
CA TYR A 99 -5.29 2.90 -3.12
C TYR A 99 -3.81 2.85 -3.52
N CYS A 100 -3.40 1.77 -4.17
CA CYS A 100 -2.01 1.46 -4.49
C CYS A 100 -1.22 2.61 -5.12
N MET A 101 -1.74 3.29 -6.16
CA MET A 101 -1.00 4.37 -6.83
C MET A 101 -0.79 5.59 -5.91
N VAL A 102 -1.77 5.88 -5.04
CA VAL A 102 -1.73 7.03 -4.15
C VAL A 102 -0.78 6.77 -2.98
N ASN A 103 -0.98 5.66 -2.26
CA ASN A 103 -0.19 5.34 -1.09
C ASN A 103 1.29 5.09 -1.44
N ASN A 104 1.57 4.36 -2.53
CA ASN A 104 2.95 4.12 -2.94
C ASN A 104 3.62 5.37 -3.56
N ALA A 105 2.87 6.29 -4.17
CA ALA A 105 3.40 7.58 -4.62
C ALA A 105 3.76 8.49 -3.44
N LEU A 106 2.87 8.62 -2.45
CA LEU A 106 3.17 9.33 -1.19
C LEU A 106 4.45 8.76 -0.57
N PHE A 107 4.51 7.45 -0.37
CA PHE A 107 5.63 6.81 0.29
C PHE A 107 6.94 6.98 -0.48
N ALA A 108 6.91 6.83 -1.81
CA ALA A 108 8.10 7.07 -2.64
C ALA A 108 8.63 8.51 -2.49
N ASN A 109 7.76 9.51 -2.44
CA ASN A 109 8.16 10.91 -2.28
C ASN A 109 8.64 11.23 -0.86
N VAL A 110 8.08 10.58 0.17
CA VAL A 110 8.62 10.64 1.54
C VAL A 110 10.04 10.08 1.58
N LEU A 111 10.25 8.88 1.04
CA LEU A 111 11.55 8.23 1.02
C LEU A 111 12.60 9.06 0.26
N ARG A 112 12.24 9.62 -0.91
CA ARG A 112 13.11 10.55 -1.65
C ARG A 112 13.45 11.79 -0.84
N GLY A 113 12.49 12.37 -0.12
CA GLY A 113 12.70 13.53 0.76
C GLY A 113 13.66 13.24 1.92
N LEU A 114 13.74 11.97 2.34
CA LEU A 114 14.67 11.48 3.36
C LEU A 114 16.04 11.09 2.81
N GLY A 115 16.23 11.06 1.49
CA GLY A 115 17.49 10.73 0.83
C GLY A 115 17.64 9.26 0.41
N PHE A 116 16.59 8.44 0.48
CA PHE A 116 16.60 7.09 -0.09
C PHE A 116 16.61 7.14 -1.62
N GLN A 117 17.29 6.17 -2.23
CA GLN A 117 17.24 5.95 -3.68
C GLN A 117 16.03 5.07 -4.02
N VAL A 118 15.00 5.68 -4.63
CA VAL A 118 13.72 5.00 -4.88
C VAL A 118 13.29 5.10 -6.34
N THR A 119 13.11 3.94 -6.98
CA THR A 119 12.44 3.80 -8.27
C THR A 119 11.07 3.14 -8.09
N SER A 120 10.13 3.48 -8.96
CA SER A 120 8.75 2.98 -8.90
C SER A 120 8.45 2.14 -10.13
N HIS A 121 7.66 1.08 -10.00
CA HIS A 121 7.42 0.10 -11.06
C HIS A 121 5.94 -0.29 -11.14
N GLY A 122 5.51 -0.66 -12.34
CA GLY A 122 4.21 -1.27 -12.57
C GLY A 122 4.22 -2.75 -12.23
N ALA A 123 3.17 -3.21 -11.55
CA ALA A 123 2.93 -4.59 -11.20
C ALA A 123 1.59 -5.08 -11.75
N ARG A 124 1.51 -6.40 -11.98
CA ARG A 124 0.31 -7.10 -12.43
C ARG A 124 -0.28 -7.86 -11.27
N ILE A 125 -1.57 -7.66 -10.99
CA ILE A 125 -2.30 -8.39 -9.97
C ILE A 125 -2.59 -9.82 -10.46
N SER A 126 -2.39 -10.80 -9.57
CA SER A 126 -2.74 -12.20 -9.81
C SER A 126 -4.24 -12.46 -9.59
N SER A 127 -4.81 -13.42 -10.34
CA SER A 127 -6.21 -13.82 -10.19
C SER A 127 -6.55 -14.43 -8.83
N SER A 128 -5.58 -15.02 -8.12
CA SER A 128 -5.73 -15.55 -6.75
C SER A 128 -6.20 -14.48 -5.74
N VAL A 129 -5.86 -13.21 -5.98
CA VAL A 129 -6.29 -12.10 -5.12
C VAL A 129 -7.81 -11.94 -5.15
N SER A 130 -8.43 -12.18 -6.30
CA SER A 130 -9.88 -12.04 -6.49
C SER A 130 -10.67 -13.29 -6.10
N THR A 131 -10.08 -14.48 -6.21
CA THR A 131 -10.76 -15.73 -5.82
C THR A 131 -10.70 -15.98 -4.32
N GLY A 132 -9.68 -15.45 -3.63
CA GLY A 132 -9.46 -15.69 -2.20
C GLY A 132 -9.05 -17.14 -1.89
N GLU A 133 -8.74 -17.93 -2.92
CA GLU A 133 -8.29 -19.31 -2.83
C GLU A 133 -6.77 -19.38 -2.80
N ASP A 134 -6.23 -20.37 -2.08
CA ASP A 134 -4.79 -20.62 -2.06
C ASP A 134 -4.35 -21.34 -3.33
N THR A 135 -4.09 -20.56 -4.38
CA THR A 135 -3.76 -21.04 -5.72
C THR A 135 -2.25 -20.93 -5.97
N PRO A 136 -1.55 -22.04 -6.30
CA PRO A 136 -0.14 -22.01 -6.68
C PRO A 136 0.12 -21.16 -7.93
N LEU A 137 1.36 -20.67 -8.09
CA LEU A 137 1.77 -19.82 -9.21
C LEU A 137 1.47 -20.41 -10.61
N ALA A 138 1.52 -21.74 -10.76
CA ALA A 138 1.26 -22.40 -12.04
C ALA A 138 -0.20 -22.27 -12.51
N ASP A 139 -1.13 -22.06 -11.57
CA ASP A 139 -2.58 -22.15 -11.81
C ASP A 139 -3.28 -20.78 -11.78
N VAL A 140 -2.50 -19.68 -11.78
CA VAL A 140 -3.04 -18.32 -11.81
C VAL A 140 -2.90 -17.67 -13.19
N SER A 141 -3.66 -16.61 -13.39
CA SER A 141 -3.44 -15.64 -14.46
C SER A 141 -3.04 -14.28 -13.87
N PHE A 142 -2.44 -13.43 -14.71
CA PHE A 142 -2.05 -12.08 -14.33
C PHE A 142 -2.76 -11.04 -15.19
N SER A 143 -3.17 -9.95 -14.56
CA SER A 143 -3.80 -8.80 -15.21
C SER A 143 -2.79 -7.94 -16.00
N GLY A 144 -3.29 -6.84 -16.59
CA GLY A 144 -2.45 -5.73 -17.03
C GLY A 144 -1.77 -5.00 -15.87
N PHE A 145 -0.90 -4.04 -16.18
CA PHE A 145 -0.31 -3.18 -15.15
C PHE A 145 -1.40 -2.38 -14.45
N SER A 146 -1.61 -2.68 -13.17
CA SER A 146 -2.71 -2.15 -12.37
C SER A 146 -2.33 -1.95 -10.90
N HIS A 147 -1.09 -2.26 -10.53
CA HIS A 147 -0.53 -2.06 -9.19
C HIS A 147 0.80 -1.30 -9.26
N MET A 148 1.13 -0.52 -8.24
CA MET A 148 2.39 0.23 -8.13
C MET A 148 3.22 -0.36 -7.00
N VAL A 149 4.51 -0.58 -7.23
CA VAL A 149 5.47 -0.98 -6.18
C VAL A 149 6.70 -0.09 -6.22
N ASN A 150 7.43 0.00 -5.11
CA ASN A 150 8.68 0.75 -5.03
C ASN A 150 9.85 -0.20 -4.81
N LEU A 151 11.01 0.12 -5.41
CA LEU A 151 12.28 -0.51 -5.07
C LEU A 151 13.21 0.52 -4.44
N VAL A 152 13.88 0.11 -3.37
CA VAL A 152 14.88 0.92 -2.67
C VAL A 152 16.25 0.29 -2.83
N SER A 153 17.24 1.06 -3.26
CA SER A 153 18.65 0.67 -3.32
C SER A 153 19.47 1.42 -2.29
N PHE A 154 20.56 0.79 -1.83
CA PHE A 154 21.51 1.40 -0.91
C PHE A 154 22.88 1.58 -1.59
N PRO A 155 23.51 2.77 -1.50
CA PRO A 155 24.83 3.02 -2.09
C PRO A 155 25.94 2.08 -1.63
N ASP A 156 25.89 1.62 -0.38
CA ASP A 156 26.88 0.68 0.19
C ASP A 156 26.61 -0.80 -0.16
N ASN A 157 25.49 -1.08 -0.83
CA ASN A 157 25.13 -2.40 -1.34
C ASN A 157 24.35 -2.28 -2.67
N PRO A 158 25.00 -1.81 -3.75
CA PRO A 158 24.31 -1.44 -4.99
C PRO A 158 23.67 -2.61 -5.74
N ASP A 159 24.10 -3.84 -5.47
CA ASP A 159 23.60 -5.06 -6.13
C ASP A 159 22.31 -5.60 -5.49
N LEU A 160 21.93 -5.09 -4.30
CA LEU A 160 20.73 -5.53 -3.59
C LEU A 160 19.69 -4.41 -3.51
N LYS A 161 18.53 -4.67 -4.08
CA LYS A 161 17.34 -3.83 -3.98
C LYS A 161 16.34 -4.43 -3.01
N TYR A 162 15.51 -3.58 -2.42
CA TYR A 162 14.43 -3.98 -1.54
C TYR A 162 13.09 -3.59 -2.15
N HIS A 163 12.22 -4.57 -2.30
CA HIS A 163 10.82 -4.40 -2.63
C HIS A 163 10.05 -3.82 -1.43
N VAL A 164 9.34 -2.73 -1.69
CA VAL A 164 8.59 -1.97 -0.69
C VAL A 164 7.23 -1.58 -1.26
N ASP A 165 6.19 -1.88 -0.49
CA ASP A 165 4.81 -1.64 -0.89
C ASP A 165 3.96 -1.36 0.35
N VAL A 166 3.32 -0.19 0.36
CA VAL A 166 2.38 0.26 1.40
C VAL A 166 0.95 0.38 0.86
N GLY A 167 0.69 -0.16 -0.33
CA GLY A 167 -0.50 0.09 -1.12
C GLY A 167 -1.24 -1.16 -1.59
N PHE A 168 -0.90 -2.36 -1.14
CA PHE A 168 -1.58 -3.59 -1.59
C PHE A 168 -2.82 -3.98 -0.78
N GLY A 169 -2.88 -3.63 0.51
CA GLY A 169 -3.95 -4.07 1.41
C GLY A 169 -3.54 -5.21 2.36
N SER A 170 -4.50 -6.04 2.82
CA SER A 170 -4.35 -6.98 3.96
C SER A 170 -3.34 -8.09 3.74
N GLY A 171 -3.03 -8.42 2.48
CA GLY A 171 -2.00 -9.40 2.13
C GLY A 171 -0.63 -8.79 1.81
N GLY A 172 -0.48 -7.47 1.95
CA GLY A 172 0.72 -6.75 1.50
C GLY A 172 1.94 -7.01 2.39
N PRO A 173 3.15 -6.72 1.90
CA PRO A 173 4.35 -6.85 2.70
C PRO A 173 4.34 -5.83 3.85
N THR A 174 4.63 -6.29 5.07
CA THR A 174 4.68 -5.43 6.27
C THR A 174 6.08 -4.90 6.56
N ALA A 175 7.08 -5.35 5.81
CA ALA A 175 8.46 -4.91 5.88
C ALA A 175 9.11 -5.01 4.50
N PRO A 176 10.28 -4.38 4.29
CA PRO A 176 11.00 -4.51 3.03
C PRO A 176 11.42 -5.96 2.77
N PHE A 177 11.31 -6.38 1.52
CA PHE A 177 11.77 -7.69 1.06
C PHE A 177 12.98 -7.51 0.14
N PRO A 178 14.12 -8.17 0.42
CA PRO A 178 15.23 -8.16 -0.54
C PRO A 178 14.75 -8.80 -1.86
N LEU A 179 15.17 -8.23 -2.99
CA LEU A 179 15.01 -8.86 -4.30
C LEU A 179 16.01 -10.02 -4.42
N GLN A 180 15.71 -11.08 -3.68
CA GLN A 180 16.45 -12.33 -3.67
C GLN A 180 15.43 -13.45 -3.67
N HIS A 181 15.61 -14.42 -4.57
CA HIS A 181 14.72 -15.57 -4.64
C HIS A 181 14.77 -16.34 -3.29
N ASN A 182 13.61 -16.47 -2.64
CA ASN A 182 13.49 -17.13 -1.36
C ASN A 182 12.28 -18.09 -1.36
N GLU A 183 12.55 -19.39 -1.26
CA GLU A 183 11.51 -20.43 -1.25
C GLU A 183 10.81 -20.58 0.12
N GLU A 184 11.50 -20.28 1.21
CA GLU A 184 10.99 -20.50 2.58
C GLU A 184 9.98 -19.43 3.01
N GLY A 185 10.25 -18.18 2.58
CA GLY A 185 9.55 -17.00 3.05
C GLY A 185 9.90 -16.61 4.49
N LYS A 186 9.21 -15.59 5.00
CA LYS A 186 9.32 -15.14 6.39
C LYS A 186 7.95 -14.76 6.92
N LEU A 187 7.82 -14.69 8.25
CA LEU A 187 6.62 -14.17 8.89
C LEU A 187 6.37 -12.72 8.41
N ASN A 188 5.14 -12.43 8.01
CA ASN A 188 4.68 -11.15 7.51
C ASN A 188 3.67 -10.51 8.46
N ILE A 189 2.61 -11.24 8.83
CA ILE A 189 1.64 -10.82 9.85
C ILE A 189 1.55 -11.93 10.88
N ALA A 190 1.75 -11.58 12.15
CA ALA A 190 1.66 -12.55 13.23
C ALA A 190 0.22 -13.07 13.38
N PRO A 191 0.04 -14.34 13.77
CA PRO A 191 1.10 -15.34 14.04
C PRO A 191 1.46 -16.22 12.84
N ASP A 192 0.61 -16.29 11.82
CA ASP A 192 0.61 -17.39 10.85
C ASP A 192 0.59 -16.95 9.38
N GLN A 193 0.74 -15.66 9.07
CA GLN A 193 0.79 -15.20 7.69
C GLN A 193 2.23 -14.97 7.25
N TYR A 194 2.66 -15.73 6.26
CA TYR A 194 4.00 -15.70 5.70
C TYR A 194 3.99 -15.03 4.34
N ALA A 195 5.10 -14.44 3.96
CA ALA A 195 5.29 -13.91 2.61
C ALA A 195 6.71 -14.14 2.11
N ARG A 196 6.85 -14.13 0.79
CA ARG A 196 8.13 -14.31 0.10
C ARG A 196 8.17 -13.51 -1.20
N VAL A 197 9.38 -13.32 -1.69
CA VAL A 197 9.63 -12.81 -3.04
C VAL A 197 10.44 -13.89 -3.78
N ILE A 198 9.95 -14.30 -4.94
CA ILE A 198 10.64 -15.27 -5.81
C ILE A 198 10.91 -14.64 -7.18
N HIS A 199 12.00 -15.06 -7.82
CA HIS A 199 12.29 -14.72 -9.22
C HIS A 199 11.91 -15.89 -10.12
N SER A 200 10.80 -15.78 -10.85
CA SER A 200 10.21 -16.89 -11.61
C SER A 200 9.56 -16.44 -12.92
N ALA A 201 9.40 -17.38 -13.85
CA ALA A 201 8.52 -17.19 -14.99
C ALA A 201 7.05 -17.26 -14.52
N ILE A 202 6.16 -16.57 -15.23
CA ILE A 202 4.73 -16.53 -14.92
C ILE A 202 3.89 -17.18 -16.03
N PRO A 203 2.73 -17.78 -15.71
CA PRO A 203 1.83 -18.31 -16.74
C PRO A 203 1.41 -17.25 -17.77
N GLY A 204 1.23 -17.68 -19.01
CA GLY A 204 0.85 -16.82 -20.13
C GLY A 204 2.01 -16.09 -20.82
N ALA A 205 3.22 -16.11 -20.25
CA ALA A 205 4.42 -15.65 -20.96
C ALA A 205 4.88 -16.71 -21.98
N ALA A 206 5.17 -16.28 -23.21
CA ALA A 206 5.67 -17.17 -24.27
C ALA A 206 7.20 -17.40 -24.21
N SER A 207 7.91 -16.66 -23.36
CA SER A 207 9.36 -16.73 -23.15
C SER A 207 9.71 -17.25 -21.76
N ASP A 208 10.97 -17.56 -21.52
CA ASP A 208 11.53 -17.90 -20.20
C ASP A 208 11.86 -16.67 -19.32
N GLN A 209 11.44 -15.47 -19.75
CA GLN A 209 11.57 -14.24 -18.97
C GLN A 209 11.04 -14.44 -17.56
N LYS A 210 11.92 -14.14 -16.59
CA LYS A 210 11.56 -14.11 -15.18
C LYS A 210 11.17 -12.71 -14.74
N VAL A 211 10.29 -12.67 -13.75
CA VAL A 211 9.85 -11.48 -13.04
C VAL A 211 9.90 -11.77 -11.55
N TRP A 212 9.87 -10.72 -10.74
CA TRP A 212 9.71 -10.85 -9.30
C TRP A 212 8.24 -11.09 -8.99
N VAL A 213 7.95 -12.06 -8.13
CA VAL A 213 6.60 -12.41 -7.68
C VAL A 213 6.57 -12.31 -6.18
N TYR A 214 5.68 -11.46 -5.65
CA TYR A 214 5.39 -11.42 -4.22
C TYR A 214 4.25 -12.39 -3.94
N GLU A 215 4.47 -13.31 -3.00
CA GLU A 215 3.52 -14.35 -2.63
C GLU A 215 3.26 -14.33 -1.13
N LYS A 216 2.04 -14.72 -0.75
CA LYS A 216 1.63 -14.87 0.66
C LYS A 216 1.15 -16.29 0.91
N ARG A 217 1.16 -16.71 2.17
CA ARG A 217 0.60 -17.98 2.65
C ARG A 217 0.00 -17.77 4.04
N ASN A 218 -1.17 -18.33 4.31
CA ASN A 218 -1.67 -18.46 5.67
C ASN A 218 -1.39 -19.88 6.19
N GLY A 219 -0.86 -19.99 7.41
CA GLY A 219 -0.53 -21.25 8.05
C GLY A 219 0.35 -22.16 7.16
N HIS A 220 -0.13 -23.39 6.94
CA HIS A 220 0.57 -24.45 6.20
C HIS A 220 0.07 -24.62 4.75
N GLN A 221 -0.66 -23.64 4.21
CA GLN A 221 -1.19 -23.69 2.84
C GLN A 221 -0.10 -23.53 1.78
N ASN A 222 -0.48 -23.47 0.50
CA ASN A 222 0.47 -23.09 -0.55
C ASN A 222 0.75 -21.59 -0.53
N PHE A 223 1.94 -21.20 -0.96
CA PHE A 223 2.17 -19.81 -1.33
C PHE A 223 1.33 -19.47 -2.57
N SER A 224 0.61 -18.37 -2.46
CA SER A 224 -0.27 -17.84 -3.50
C SER A 224 0.26 -16.48 -3.95
N PRO A 225 0.45 -16.27 -5.26
CA PRO A 225 0.97 -15.02 -5.77
C PRO A 225 -0.03 -13.90 -5.52
N CYS A 226 0.46 -12.72 -5.16
CA CYS A 226 -0.35 -11.52 -5.03
C CYS A 226 -0.20 -10.68 -6.30
N TYR A 227 1.04 -10.46 -6.71
CA TYR A 227 1.38 -9.73 -7.93
C TYR A 227 2.78 -10.06 -8.41
N CYS A 228 3.06 -9.70 -9.66
CA CYS A 228 4.40 -9.75 -10.23
C CYS A 228 4.82 -8.41 -10.83
N PHE A 229 6.12 -8.16 -10.89
CA PHE A 229 6.72 -6.94 -11.44
C PHE A 229 8.10 -7.20 -12.03
N SER A 230 8.50 -6.35 -12.98
CA SER A 230 9.88 -6.27 -13.46
C SER A 230 10.59 -5.07 -12.84
N GLU A 231 11.91 -4.99 -13.03
CA GLU A 231 12.71 -3.83 -12.59
C GLU A 231 12.74 -2.69 -13.63
N ALA A 232 11.82 -2.71 -14.61
CA ALA A 232 11.69 -1.62 -15.57
C ALA A 232 11.01 -0.42 -14.91
N GLU A 233 11.76 0.65 -14.66
CA GLU A 233 11.24 1.85 -13.99
C GLU A 233 10.06 2.45 -14.75
N PHE A 234 9.00 2.75 -14.03
CA PHE A 234 7.83 3.47 -14.53
C PHE A 234 7.92 4.93 -14.15
N LEU A 235 7.43 5.77 -15.06
CA LEU A 235 7.32 7.19 -14.87
C LEU A 235 5.93 7.59 -14.40
N GLU A 236 5.81 8.82 -13.90
CA GLU A 236 4.52 9.41 -13.50
C GLU A 236 3.47 9.31 -14.61
N ALA A 237 3.87 9.48 -15.87
CA ALA A 237 2.97 9.33 -17.02
C ALA A 237 2.41 7.89 -17.15
N ASP A 238 3.23 6.87 -16.87
CA ASP A 238 2.77 5.48 -16.87
C ASP A 238 1.74 5.25 -15.77
N PHE A 239 1.99 5.78 -14.57
CA PHE A 239 1.04 5.71 -13.47
C PHE A 239 -0.25 6.49 -13.73
N LYS A 240 -0.23 7.58 -14.52
CA LYS A 240 -1.47 8.28 -14.95
C LYS A 240 -2.35 7.38 -15.82
N VAL A 241 -1.75 6.63 -16.74
CA VAL A 241 -2.50 5.65 -17.58
C VAL A 241 -3.09 4.54 -16.71
N MET A 242 -2.29 3.98 -15.80
CA MET A 242 -2.74 2.95 -14.86
C MET A 242 -3.87 3.47 -13.96
N ASN A 243 -3.70 4.65 -13.36
CA ASN A 243 -4.68 5.32 -12.52
C ASN A 243 -5.99 5.54 -13.27
N TYR A 244 -5.95 6.01 -14.53
CA TYR A 244 -7.13 6.21 -15.35
C TYR A 244 -7.92 4.90 -15.53
N TRP A 245 -7.25 3.80 -15.90
CA TRP A 245 -7.92 2.50 -15.99
C TRP A 245 -8.52 2.07 -14.65
N THR A 246 -7.72 2.09 -13.58
CA THR A 246 -8.14 1.61 -12.26
C THR A 246 -9.28 2.43 -11.65
N SER A 247 -9.31 3.76 -11.91
CA SER A 247 -10.30 4.68 -11.34
C SER A 247 -11.55 4.89 -12.18
N THR A 248 -11.50 4.69 -13.51
CA THR A 248 -12.63 5.03 -14.40
C THR A 248 -13.21 3.85 -15.17
N ASN A 249 -12.45 2.78 -15.37
CA ASN A 249 -12.94 1.66 -16.15
C ASN A 249 -14.04 0.90 -15.38
N LYS A 250 -15.21 0.71 -16.00
CA LYS A 250 -16.34 -0.01 -15.42
C LYS A 250 -16.04 -1.47 -15.05
N ASP A 251 -15.00 -2.08 -15.58
CA ASP A 251 -14.58 -3.45 -15.26
C ASP A 251 -13.57 -3.46 -14.09
N SER A 252 -13.07 -2.29 -13.68
CA SER A 252 -12.25 -2.16 -12.47
C SER A 252 -13.09 -2.43 -11.22
N TRP A 253 -12.60 -3.33 -10.37
CA TRP A 253 -13.18 -3.65 -9.07
C TRP A 253 -13.36 -2.41 -8.19
N PHE A 254 -12.40 -1.47 -8.24
CA PHE A 254 -12.43 -0.24 -7.44
C PHE A 254 -13.59 0.70 -7.77
N THR A 255 -14.18 0.62 -8.96
CA THR A 255 -15.31 1.48 -9.35
C THR A 255 -16.65 1.01 -8.79
N LYS A 256 -16.70 -0.20 -8.20
CA LYS A 256 -17.93 -0.83 -7.68
C LYS A 256 -17.84 -1.21 -6.20
N MET A 257 -16.62 -1.24 -5.67
CA MET A 257 -16.33 -1.79 -4.35
C MET A 257 -15.65 -0.72 -3.49
N PRO A 258 -16.40 -0.07 -2.59
CA PRO A 258 -15.79 0.73 -1.53
C PRO A 258 -14.89 -0.16 -0.68
N VAL A 259 -13.66 0.27 -0.50
CA VAL A 259 -12.67 -0.42 0.32
C VAL A 259 -12.02 0.55 1.30
N CYS A 260 -11.84 0.07 2.52
CA CYS A 260 -11.00 0.69 3.54
C CYS A 260 -10.21 -0.42 4.22
N LEU A 261 -8.93 -0.21 4.46
CA LEU A 261 -8.06 -1.19 5.07
C LEU A 261 -6.91 -0.52 5.80
N LYS A 262 -6.57 -1.01 6.98
CA LYS A 262 -5.32 -0.64 7.67
C LYS A 262 -4.77 -1.82 8.44
N MET A 263 -3.46 -1.82 8.61
CA MET A 263 -2.79 -2.80 9.46
C MET A 263 -2.91 -2.39 10.94
N ILE A 264 -2.71 -3.34 11.85
CA ILE A 264 -2.77 -3.12 13.29
C ILE A 264 -1.41 -3.44 13.87
N LEU A 265 -0.79 -2.45 14.52
CA LEU A 265 0.44 -2.62 15.28
C LEU A 265 0.15 -3.23 16.65
N ASP A 266 1.13 -3.95 17.17
CA ASP A 266 1.15 -4.30 18.59
C ASP A 266 1.41 -3.06 19.47
N GLU A 267 1.28 -3.23 20.78
CA GLU A 267 1.49 -2.13 21.74
C GLU A 267 2.91 -1.54 21.69
N SER A 268 3.91 -2.36 21.33
CA SER A 268 5.30 -1.91 21.21
C SER A 268 5.55 -1.07 19.94
N GLY A 269 4.74 -1.28 18.90
CA GLY A 269 4.93 -0.68 17.56
C GLY A 269 5.99 -1.38 16.71
N ASP A 270 6.49 -2.53 17.15
CA ASP A 270 7.55 -3.25 16.46
C ASP A 270 7.01 -4.30 15.48
N SER A 271 5.76 -4.73 15.63
CA SER A 271 5.16 -5.79 14.80
C SER A 271 3.73 -5.48 14.35
N ILE A 272 3.38 -5.95 13.14
CA ILE A 272 2.00 -5.98 12.67
C ILE A 272 1.36 -7.29 13.13
N VAL A 273 0.28 -7.17 13.90
CA VAL A 273 -0.41 -8.30 14.54
C VAL A 273 -1.81 -8.54 13.97
N GLY A 274 -2.18 -7.77 12.96
CA GLY A 274 -3.52 -7.84 12.43
C GLY A 274 -3.81 -6.80 11.38
N HIS A 275 -5.07 -6.78 10.96
CA HIS A 275 -5.60 -5.78 10.06
C HIS A 275 -7.11 -5.63 10.27
N THR A 276 -7.64 -4.50 9.85
CA THR A 276 -9.07 -4.28 9.72
C THR A 276 -9.39 -3.84 8.30
N HIS A 277 -10.50 -4.32 7.76
CA HIS A 277 -10.96 -3.95 6.43
C HIS A 277 -12.48 -3.91 6.30
N ILE A 278 -12.94 -3.07 5.38
CA ILE A 278 -14.29 -3.06 4.83
C ILE A 278 -14.16 -3.36 3.33
N LEU A 279 -14.87 -4.37 2.84
CA LEU A 279 -15.05 -4.65 1.41
C LEU A 279 -16.54 -4.56 1.07
N LYS A 280 -16.97 -3.40 0.56
CA LYS A 280 -18.37 -3.03 0.32
C LYS A 280 -19.24 -3.10 1.59
N THR A 281 -19.72 -4.29 1.97
CA THR A 281 -20.51 -4.54 3.19
C THR A 281 -19.80 -5.44 4.18
N ASP A 282 -18.75 -6.15 3.76
CA ASP A 282 -18.02 -7.11 4.59
C ASP A 282 -17.03 -6.37 5.48
N TYR A 283 -17.33 -6.26 6.77
CA TYR A 283 -16.44 -5.71 7.78
C TYR A 283 -15.75 -6.83 8.55
N LYS A 284 -14.41 -6.83 8.48
CA LYS A 284 -13.57 -7.76 9.22
C LYS A 284 -12.46 -7.05 9.97
N LYS A 285 -12.17 -7.57 11.16
CA LYS A 285 -11.02 -7.17 11.97
C LYS A 285 -10.41 -8.41 12.56
N ARG A 286 -9.13 -8.63 12.26
CA ARG A 286 -8.35 -9.75 12.80
C ARG A 286 -7.18 -9.19 13.59
N VAL A 287 -7.03 -9.60 14.84
CA VAL A 287 -5.87 -9.30 15.70
C VAL A 287 -5.42 -10.60 16.38
N GLY A 288 -4.18 -11.00 16.12
CA GLY A 288 -3.62 -12.26 16.62
C GLY A 288 -4.46 -13.48 16.24
N GLU A 289 -4.58 -14.43 17.16
CA GLU A 289 -5.42 -15.64 17.02
C GLU A 289 -6.84 -15.44 17.56
N GLU A 290 -7.05 -14.49 18.47
CA GLU A 290 -8.19 -14.51 19.38
C GLU A 290 -9.35 -13.61 18.95
N ALA A 291 -9.09 -12.51 18.24
CA ALA A 291 -10.10 -11.51 17.94
C ALA A 291 -10.37 -11.44 16.43
N LEU A 292 -11.39 -12.17 15.98
CA LEU A 292 -11.99 -12.00 14.65
C LEU A 292 -13.38 -11.38 14.78
N ILE A 293 -13.51 -10.11 14.42
CA ILE A 293 -14.81 -9.53 14.05
C ILE A 293 -15.03 -9.88 12.58
N ASN A 294 -16.20 -10.41 12.28
CA ASN A 294 -16.66 -10.63 10.92
C ASN A 294 -18.17 -10.37 10.91
N ARG A 295 -18.59 -9.25 10.31
CA ARG A 295 -20.01 -8.91 10.20
C ARG A 295 -20.30 -8.14 8.92
N GLU A 296 -21.53 -8.27 8.48
CA GLU A 296 -22.07 -7.50 7.35
C GLU A 296 -22.61 -6.15 7.85
N LEU A 297 -22.28 -5.09 7.12
CA LEU A 297 -22.79 -3.74 7.30
C LEU A 297 -24.09 -3.62 6.51
N THR A 298 -25.16 -3.24 7.19
CA THR A 298 -26.54 -3.33 6.68
C THR A 298 -27.11 -2.01 6.18
N SER A 299 -26.39 -0.90 6.38
CA SER A 299 -26.77 0.43 5.88
C SER A 299 -25.54 1.29 5.59
N GLU A 300 -25.72 2.34 4.77
CA GLU A 300 -24.66 3.33 4.55
C GLU A 300 -24.23 4.05 5.83
N GLU A 301 -25.19 4.37 6.70
CA GLU A 301 -24.89 5.00 7.98
C GLU A 301 -23.99 4.10 8.84
N GLU A 302 -24.29 2.80 8.90
CA GLU A 302 -23.44 1.83 9.59
C GLU A 302 -22.03 1.78 8.98
N ARG A 303 -21.91 1.76 7.65
CA ARG A 303 -20.61 1.76 6.98
C ARG A 303 -19.81 3.03 7.27
N ILE A 304 -20.45 4.20 7.21
CA ILE A 304 -19.81 5.48 7.51
C ILE A 304 -19.34 5.53 8.96
N ASN A 305 -20.15 5.02 9.90
CA ASN A 305 -19.77 4.97 11.31
C ASN A 305 -18.55 4.08 11.53
N VAL A 306 -18.50 2.89 10.91
CA VAL A 306 -17.32 2.01 11.00
C VAL A 306 -16.11 2.64 10.30
N ILE A 307 -16.29 3.36 9.19
CA ILE A 307 -15.20 4.11 8.53
C ILE A 307 -14.59 5.13 9.50
N GLU A 308 -15.42 5.90 10.21
CA GLU A 308 -14.96 6.89 11.19
C GLU A 308 -14.29 6.22 12.41
N GLU A 309 -14.92 5.20 12.99
CA GLU A 309 -14.44 4.52 14.20
C GLU A 309 -13.14 3.75 13.97
N GLU A 310 -13.09 2.94 12.90
CA GLU A 310 -11.97 2.04 12.66
C GLU A 310 -10.86 2.70 11.84
N PHE A 311 -11.15 3.65 10.95
CA PHE A 311 -10.14 4.25 10.06
C PHE A 311 -9.85 5.72 10.37
N GLY A 312 -10.63 6.34 11.26
CA GLY A 312 -10.48 7.75 11.61
C GLY A 312 -10.86 8.70 10.47
N ILE A 313 -11.58 8.22 9.46
CA ILE A 313 -11.97 9.02 8.30
C ILE A 313 -13.36 9.61 8.55
N LYS A 314 -13.42 10.94 8.62
CA LYS A 314 -14.69 11.66 8.73
C LYS A 314 -15.13 12.13 7.36
N LEU A 315 -16.31 11.70 6.95
CA LEU A 315 -16.96 12.20 5.73
C LEU A 315 -17.88 13.36 6.12
N ASN A 316 -17.71 14.50 5.45
CA ASN A 316 -18.59 15.64 5.63
C ASN A 316 -19.96 15.40 4.97
N GLU A 317 -20.93 16.30 5.19
CA GLU A 317 -22.29 16.12 4.65
C GLU A 317 -22.37 16.03 3.12
N GLU A 318 -21.48 16.73 2.40
CA GLU A 318 -21.42 16.65 0.94
C GLU A 318 -20.90 15.27 0.51
N GLU A 319 -19.81 14.81 1.12
CA GLU A 319 -19.20 13.51 0.82
C GLU A 319 -20.16 12.35 1.12
N ARG A 320 -20.89 12.41 2.24
CA ARG A 320 -21.91 11.40 2.57
C ARG A 320 -23.00 11.30 1.50
N LYS A 321 -23.32 12.39 0.81
CA LYS A 321 -24.30 12.40 -0.29
C LYS A 321 -23.73 11.89 -1.60
N GLY A 322 -22.41 11.92 -1.80
CA GLY A 322 -21.76 11.53 -3.06
C GLY A 322 -22.06 10.09 -3.48
N ILE A 323 -22.31 9.19 -2.53
CA ILE A 323 -22.61 7.79 -2.84
C ILE A 323 -24.04 7.52 -3.29
N HIS A 324 -24.96 8.48 -3.12
CA HIS A 324 -26.38 8.24 -3.37
C HIS A 324 -26.65 7.92 -4.84
N GLY A 325 -27.34 6.80 -5.10
CA GLY A 325 -27.63 6.30 -6.45
C GLY A 325 -26.48 5.54 -7.12
N MET A 326 -25.35 5.36 -6.44
CA MET A 326 -24.21 4.60 -6.95
C MET A 326 -24.43 3.09 -6.73
N VAL A 327 -23.85 2.25 -7.59
CA VAL A 327 -23.88 0.77 -7.45
C VAL A 327 -23.20 0.27 -6.16
N SER A 328 -22.41 1.13 -5.54
CA SER A 328 -21.67 0.90 -4.30
C SER A 328 -22.45 1.26 -3.04
N GLU A 329 -23.59 1.96 -3.16
CA GLU A 329 -24.49 2.29 -2.06
C GLU A 329 -25.14 1.02 -1.48
N ILE A 330 -25.21 0.94 -0.16
CA ILE A 330 -26.02 -0.03 0.58
C ILE A 330 -27.43 0.54 0.68
N ALA A 331 -28.40 -0.25 0.24
CA ALA A 331 -29.81 0.15 0.15
C ALA A 331 -30.47 0.41 1.51
#